data_AF-A0A2E2ZJG0-F1
#
_entry.id   AF-A0A2E2ZJG0-F1
#
_cell.length_a   1.000
_cell.length_b   1.000
_cell.length_c   1.000
_cell.angle_alpha   90.00
_cell.angle_beta   90.00
_cell.angle_gamma   90.00
#
_symmetry.space_group_name_H-M   'P 1'
#
loop_
_entity.id
_entity.type
_entity.pdbx_description
1 polymer ?
#
loop_
_entity_poly.entity_id
_entity_poly.type
_entity_poly.pdbx_seq_one_letter_code
_entity_poly.pdbx_strand_id
1 'polypeptide(L)' 'MPKKEMSESEAFDSAVKFSNRYVDRGPYEFFPEKTVVEEVQKGLADNHRIKGYRYCP' A
#
# COMPACT_ATOMS: atom_id res chain seq x y z
N MET A 1 0.98 3.90 21.14
CA MET A 1 1.36 2.48 20.94
C MET A 1 2.67 2.45 20.17
N PRO A 2 3.68 1.68 20.57
CA PRO A 2 4.89 1.52 19.78
C PRO A 2 4.47 1.01 18.40
N LYS A 3 4.89 1.70 17.32
CA LYS A 3 4.66 1.23 15.95
C LYS A 3 5.36 -0.12 15.85
N LYS A 4 4.61 -1.20 15.67
CA LYS A 4 5.18 -2.53 15.42
C LYS A 4 6.12 -2.37 14.22
N GLU A 5 7.39 -2.70 14.39
CA GLU A 5 8.31 -2.74 13.25
C GLU A 5 7.75 -3.72 12.24
N MET A 6 7.39 -3.21 11.06
CA MET A 6 6.86 -4.02 9.97
C MET A 6 8.01 -4.45 9.08
N SER A 7 8.05 -5.73 8.73
CA SER A 7 8.95 -6.16 7.64
C SER A 7 8.51 -5.54 6.31
N GLU A 8 9.40 -5.54 5.33
CA GLU A 8 9.08 -5.08 3.97
C GLU A 8 7.91 -5.87 3.36
N SER A 9 7.91 -7.20 3.52
CA SER A 9 6.83 -8.07 3.03
C SER A 9 5.51 -7.81 3.74
N GLU A 10 5.51 -7.62 5.07
CA GLU A 10 4.30 -7.28 5.83
C GLU A 10 3.74 -5.91 5.41
N ALA A 11 4.63 -4.93 5.16
CA ALA A 11 4.24 -3.60 4.70
C ALA A 11 3.62 -3.64 3.30
N PHE A 12 4.23 -4.41 2.39
CA PHE A 12 3.74 -4.60 1.04
C PHE A 12 2.37 -5.30 1.02
N ASP A 13 2.22 -6.43 1.72
CA ASP A 13 0.93 -7.12 1.86
C ASP A 13 -0.15 -6.21 2.44
N SER A 14 0.21 -5.35 3.40
CA SER A 14 -0.69 -4.36 3.97
C SER A 14 -1.13 -3.30 2.95
N ALA A 15 -0.22 -2.82 2.09
CA ALA A 15 -0.50 -1.85 1.04
C ALA A 15 -1.38 -2.44 -0.09
N VAL A 16 -1.14 -3.70 -0.47
CA VAL A 16 -2.00 -4.44 -1.42
C VAL A 16 -3.41 -4.58 -0.86
N LYS A 17 -3.55 -5.08 0.38
CA LYS A 17 -4.86 -5.20 1.06
C LYS A 17 -5.56 -3.86 1.27
N PHE A 18 -4.80 -2.79 1.46
CA PHE A 18 -5.36 -1.44 1.54
C PHE A 18 -5.96 -1.04 0.19
N SER A 19 -5.21 -1.18 -0.89
CA SER A 19 -5.62 -0.79 -2.24
C SER A 19 -6.84 -1.59 -2.72
N ASN A 20 -6.82 -2.93 -2.54
CA ASN A 20 -7.94 -3.79 -2.91
C ASN A 20 -9.23 -3.38 -2.18
N ARG A 21 -9.16 -3.04 -0.90
CA ARG A 21 -10.33 -2.59 -0.13
C ARG A 21 -10.95 -1.30 -0.69
N TYR A 22 -10.20 -0.43 -1.34
CA TYR A 22 -10.74 0.79 -1.98
C TYR A 22 -11.47 0.45 -3.29
N VAL A 23 -10.94 -0.48 -4.06
CA VAL A 23 -11.56 -1.00 -5.29
C VAL A 23 -12.82 -1.79 -4.93
N ASP A 24 -12.75 -2.71 -3.97
CA ASP A 24 -13.87 -3.58 -3.57
C ASP A 24 -15.07 -2.79 -2.99
N ARG A 25 -14.82 -1.64 -2.36
CA ARG A 25 -15.84 -0.85 -1.65
C ARG A 25 -16.31 0.39 -2.40
N GLY A 26 -15.62 0.76 -3.47
CA GLY A 26 -15.77 2.08 -4.10
C GLY A 26 -16.03 1.99 -5.59
N PRO A 27 -16.19 3.15 -6.25
CA PRO A 27 -16.32 3.24 -7.71
C PRO A 27 -14.97 3.19 -8.44
N TYR A 28 -13.91 2.77 -7.76
CA TYR A 28 -12.54 2.85 -8.26
C TYR A 28 -12.12 1.54 -8.93
N GLU A 29 -11.33 1.66 -9.98
CA GLU A 29 -10.64 0.53 -10.61
C GLU A 29 -9.14 0.76 -10.59
N PHE A 30 -8.38 -0.34 -10.68
CA PHE A 30 -6.94 -0.23 -10.83
C PHE A 30 -6.58 0.30 -12.21
N PHE A 31 -5.47 1.03 -12.26
CA PHE A 31 -4.85 1.37 -13.53
C PHE A 31 -4.50 0.07 -14.29
N PRO A 32 -4.71 -0.01 -15.62
CA PRO A 32 -4.57 -1.27 -16.37
C PRO A 32 -3.17 -1.90 -16.29
N GLU A 33 -2.14 -1.07 -16.12
CA GLU A 33 -0.76 -1.51 -16.05
C GLU A 33 -0.40 -1.98 -14.63
N LYS A 34 -0.29 -3.30 -14.46
CA LYS A 34 -0.03 -3.93 -13.15
C LYS A 34 1.29 -3.49 -12.52
N THR A 35 2.33 -3.27 -13.33
CA THR A 35 3.65 -2.81 -12.87
C THR A 35 3.56 -1.44 -12.22
N VAL A 36 2.79 -0.51 -12.81
CA VAL A 36 2.54 0.82 -12.21
C VAL A 36 1.78 0.71 -10.89
N VAL A 37 0.76 -0.14 -10.84
CA VAL A 37 0.00 -0.39 -9.59
C VAL A 37 0.91 -0.96 -8.49
N GLU A 38 1.79 -1.89 -8.85
CA GLU A 38 2.74 -2.50 -7.92
C GLU A 38 3.78 -1.49 -7.41
N GLU A 39 4.31 -0.63 -8.27
CA GLU A 39 5.24 0.45 -7.88
C GLU A 39 4.61 1.41 -6.88
N VAL A 40 3.36 1.82 -7.12
CA VAL A 40 2.61 2.67 -6.18
C VAL A 40 2.40 1.93 -4.85
N GLN A 41 2.03 0.65 -4.88
CA GLN A 41 1.85 -0.15 -3.67
C GLN A 41 3.15 -0.33 -2.87
N LYS A 42 4.30 -0.48 -3.53
CA LYS A 42 5.63 -0.47 -2.90
C LYS A 42 5.92 0.87 -2.22
N GLY A 43 5.69 1.99 -2.92
CA GLY A 43 5.87 3.32 -2.33
C GLY A 43 4.96 3.59 -1.12
N LEU A 44 3.70 3.13 -1.17
CA LEU A 44 2.78 3.20 -0.03
C LEU A 44 3.28 2.34 1.14
N ALA A 45 3.82 1.15 0.86
CA ALA A 45 4.38 0.26 1.87
C ALA A 45 5.61 0.87 2.55
N ASP A 46 6.53 1.46 1.78
CA ASP A 46 7.72 2.14 2.31
C ASP A 46 7.36 3.34 3.18
N ASN A 47 6.43 4.18 2.72
CA ASN A 47 5.93 5.29 3.52
C ASN A 47 5.28 4.80 4.82
N HIS A 48 4.51 3.70 4.77
CA HIS A 48 3.91 3.13 5.95
C HIS A 48 4.95 2.59 6.94
N ARG A 49 5.98 1.89 6.46
CA ARG A 49 7.05 1.32 7.29
C ARG A 49 7.96 2.40 7.90
N ILE A 50 8.40 3.37 7.08
CA ILE A 50 9.39 4.38 7.48
C ILE A 50 8.74 5.54 8.22
N LYS A 51 7.62 6.05 7.71
CA LYS A 51 6.95 7.27 8.23
C LYS A 51 5.76 6.93 9.14
N GLY A 52 5.26 5.70 9.08
CA GLY A 52 4.08 5.25 9.83
C GLY A 52 2.75 5.64 9.20
N TYR A 53 2.75 6.12 7.96
CA TYR A 53 1.53 6.46 7.22
C TYR A 53 1.74 6.29 5.71
N ARG A 54 0.67 5.94 4.98
CA ARG A 54 0.69 5.68 3.53
C ARG A 54 0.58 6.99 2.74
N TYR A 55 1.60 7.84 2.84
CA TYR A 55 1.67 9.06 2.02
C TYR A 55 1.74 8.71 0.53
N CYS A 56 1.27 9.64 -0.32
CA CYS A 56 1.47 9.56 -1.76
C CYS A 56 2.97 9.37 -2.04
N PRO A 57 3.35 8.29 -2.73
CA PRO A 57 4.74 8.03 -3.09
C PRO A 57 5.20 8.90 -4.26
#